data_AF-A0AAW8Q0I5-F1
#
_entry.id   AF-A0AAW8Q0I5-F1
#
_cell.length_a   1.000
_cell.length_b   1.000
_cell.length_c   1.000
_cell.angle_alpha   90.00
_cell.angle_beta   90.00
_cell.angle_gamma   90.00
#
_symmetry.space_group_name_H-M   'P 1'
#
loop_
_entity.id
_entity.type
_entity.pdbx_description
1 polymer ?
#
loop_
_entity_poly.entity_id
_entity_poly.type
_entity_poly.pdbx_seq_one_letter_code
_entity_poly.pdbx_strand_id
1 'polypeptide(L)'
;MKLDKRLKNIEWEVIGGETTMMPFEFWEEMLPYTLDRIERINQFCEKKGSLNFLTNLIYKDKRYTDLFNKYGDHDLFCLYTSWEPDTNRFGNNDKMYPRFKETLASINAKEKILDIILTKTVCEMEPEEIIEEFDKLGITDYSIKQLSPYGSGKEFFKHNMVSFDKMSDFLTKFHHAKNRRNATFTPLEEMYGAMSHGTAFQCNGNFKYDLSIEPNGLTHFNANQTMGDMVGGFKPIFVDDHDWPVRVLFENSGEETNKLTLKRSECVQCEYLRYCNAGWYHYKLLSEEDYRKFAGDECSGFKKVWDLAKQSGFYHDYTEINHLKSLGGTMIADASNKSLIKEKDFSDNYELFIDAIGRLGHIEMKAGSLFGKSPLERAIAYESLGCSYQIPPFNLISPDLDMVNHMISGVLPSAKADRAEVWRLVLGNLQHSDMRVVAECYNHIAKLLGLELIKIPNGLGELAVKDRRNEEIYKNLLDWHFVDFIDGLYSKESEDEGDMYLSELARMVFVEKASSNLHI
;
A
#
# COMPACT_ATOMS: atom_id res chain seq x y z
N MET A 1 15.86 -14.36 -16.76
CA MET A 1 15.31 -13.74 -15.53
C MET A 1 13.84 -14.07 -15.48
N LYS A 2 13.32 -14.62 -14.37
CA LYS A 2 11.87 -14.79 -14.18
C LYS A 2 11.43 -13.67 -13.23
N LEU A 3 10.70 -12.68 -13.73
CA LEU A 3 10.05 -11.68 -12.88
C LEU A 3 8.78 -12.29 -12.28
N ASP A 4 8.42 -11.86 -11.07
CA ASP A 4 7.11 -12.15 -10.51
C ASP A 4 6.04 -11.57 -11.45
N LYS A 5 5.07 -12.39 -11.85
CA LYS A 5 4.01 -12.00 -12.80
C LYS A 5 3.12 -10.87 -12.27
N ARG A 6 3.17 -10.58 -10.96
CA ARG A 6 2.45 -9.47 -10.31
C ARG A 6 3.18 -8.13 -10.47
N LEU A 7 4.47 -8.14 -10.81
CA LEU A 7 5.26 -6.93 -11.03
C LEU A 7 4.97 -6.36 -12.43
N LYS A 8 4.32 -5.19 -12.46
CA LYS A 8 3.95 -4.50 -13.70
C LYS A 8 4.92 -3.40 -14.10
N ASN A 9 5.55 -2.76 -13.11
CA ASN A 9 6.60 -1.75 -13.23
C ASN A 9 7.48 -1.79 -11.99
N ILE A 10 8.70 -1.28 -12.10
CA ILE A 10 9.68 -1.21 -11.00
C ILE A 10 10.28 0.19 -11.06
N GLU A 11 10.29 0.90 -9.94
CA GLU A 11 11.00 2.18 -9.82
C GLU A 11 12.27 1.98 -9.01
N TRP A 12 13.35 2.66 -9.38
CA TRP A 12 14.61 2.61 -8.66
C TRP A 12 14.93 3.97 -8.08
N GLU A 13 15.02 4.06 -6.76
CA GLU A 13 15.34 5.33 -6.09
C GLU A 13 16.77 5.29 -5.54
N VAL A 14 17.58 6.28 -5.91
CA VAL A 14 18.88 6.53 -5.29
C VAL A 14 18.64 7.51 -4.16
N ILE A 15 18.59 6.99 -2.93
CA ILE A 15 18.24 7.73 -1.72
C ILE A 15 19.27 7.50 -0.59
N GLY A 16 19.24 8.36 0.43
CA GLY A 16 20.12 8.28 1.59
C GLY A 16 20.25 9.64 2.29
N GLY A 17 21.36 9.85 3.01
CA GLY A 17 21.66 11.16 3.62
C GLY A 17 21.92 12.25 2.58
N GLU A 18 22.97 12.07 1.76
CA GLU A 18 23.22 12.86 0.55
C GLU A 18 23.99 11.99 -0.45
N THR A 19 23.35 11.65 -1.56
CA THR A 19 23.83 10.65 -2.53
C THR A 19 25.11 11.08 -3.24
N THR A 20 25.30 12.40 -3.42
CA THR A 20 26.51 12.99 -4.01
C THR A 20 27.71 13.07 -3.05
N MET A 21 27.56 12.61 -1.80
CA MET A 21 28.71 12.43 -0.90
C MET A 21 29.56 11.21 -1.24
N MET A 22 29.05 10.29 -2.06
CA MET A 22 29.86 9.24 -2.66
C MET A 22 30.96 9.86 -3.55
N PRO A 23 32.10 9.18 -3.75
CA PRO A 23 33.10 9.62 -4.71
C PRO A 23 32.48 9.83 -6.09
N PHE A 24 32.83 10.91 -6.77
CA PHE A 24 32.28 11.22 -8.10
C PHE A 24 32.49 10.05 -9.08
N GLU A 25 33.67 9.43 -9.03
CA GLU A 25 34.08 8.33 -9.90
C GLU A 25 33.16 7.12 -9.76
N PHE A 26 32.55 6.91 -8.57
CA PHE A 26 31.54 5.87 -8.37
C PHE A 26 30.30 6.14 -9.23
N TRP A 27 29.76 7.35 -9.19
CA TRP A 27 28.55 7.68 -9.95
C TRP A 27 28.83 7.86 -11.45
N GLU A 28 30.03 8.30 -11.82
CA GLU A 28 30.47 8.34 -13.21
C GLU A 28 30.39 6.95 -13.87
N GLU A 29 30.74 5.90 -13.12
CA GLU A 29 30.63 4.50 -13.56
C GLU A 29 29.21 3.93 -13.36
N MET A 30 28.61 4.13 -12.20
CA MET A 30 27.39 3.44 -11.79
C MET A 30 26.11 3.99 -12.42
N LEU A 31 26.04 5.30 -12.70
CA LEU A 31 24.85 5.90 -13.30
C LEU A 31 24.55 5.30 -14.69
N PRO A 32 25.48 5.31 -15.67
CA PRO A 32 25.22 4.66 -16.96
C PRO A 32 24.99 3.16 -16.85
N TYR A 33 25.74 2.48 -15.97
CA TYR A 33 25.55 1.05 -15.74
C TYR A 33 24.12 0.75 -15.26
N THR A 34 23.60 1.53 -14.32
CA THR A 34 22.26 1.36 -13.75
C THR A 34 21.19 1.62 -14.81
N LEU A 35 21.34 2.69 -15.61
CA LEU A 35 20.40 3.01 -16.69
C LEU A 35 20.31 1.88 -17.74
N ASP A 36 21.44 1.29 -18.18
CA ASP A 36 21.44 0.13 -19.09
C ASP A 36 20.74 -1.09 -18.47
N ARG A 37 20.91 -1.32 -17.16
CA ARG A 37 20.22 -2.42 -16.47
C ARG A 37 18.72 -2.21 -16.39
N ILE A 38 18.29 -1.00 -16.03
CA ILE A 38 16.87 -0.64 -15.96
C ILE A 38 16.22 -0.81 -17.34
N GLU A 39 16.87 -0.35 -18.40
CA GLU A 39 16.37 -0.50 -19.77
C GLU A 39 16.13 -1.98 -20.13
N ARG A 40 17.06 -2.87 -19.76
CA ARG A 40 16.90 -4.32 -19.98
C ARG A 40 15.78 -4.93 -19.14
N ILE A 41 15.60 -4.49 -17.90
CA ILE A 41 14.52 -4.98 -17.03
C ILE A 41 13.17 -4.53 -17.58
N ASN A 42 13.08 -3.28 -18.02
CA ASN A 42 11.88 -2.68 -18.60
C ASN A 42 11.34 -3.43 -19.83
N GLN A 43 12.17 -4.21 -20.54
CA GLN A 43 11.72 -5.09 -21.64
C GLN A 43 10.73 -6.18 -21.19
N PHE A 44 10.69 -6.47 -19.88
CA PHE A 44 9.83 -7.49 -19.29
C PHE A 44 8.68 -6.91 -18.45
N CYS A 45 8.59 -5.58 -18.31
CA CYS A 45 7.57 -4.90 -17.54
C CYS A 45 6.43 -4.42 -18.46
N GLU A 46 5.20 -4.31 -17.93
CA GLU A 46 4.06 -3.73 -18.65
C GLU A 46 4.23 -2.23 -18.88
N LYS A 47 4.84 -1.53 -17.90
CA LYS A 47 5.21 -0.12 -18.00
C LYS A 47 6.70 0.03 -17.72
N LYS A 48 7.34 0.98 -18.42
CA LYS A 48 8.72 1.37 -18.14
C LYS A 48 8.76 2.08 -16.79
N GLY A 49 9.63 1.67 -15.90
CA GLY A 49 10.01 2.49 -14.73
C GLY A 49 11.30 3.25 -14.96
N SER A 50 11.67 4.10 -14.01
CA SER A 50 12.79 5.03 -14.10
C SER A 50 13.76 4.91 -12.92
N LEU A 51 14.90 5.59 -13.08
CA LEU A 51 15.84 5.87 -12.02
C LEU A 51 15.57 7.27 -11.47
N ASN A 52 15.09 7.33 -10.23
CA ASN A 52 14.88 8.55 -9.48
C ASN A 52 16.13 8.87 -8.67
N PHE A 53 16.92 9.85 -9.10
CA PHE A 53 18.15 10.25 -8.40
C PHE A 53 17.86 11.40 -7.45
N LEU A 54 17.82 11.14 -6.13
CA LEU A 54 17.51 12.15 -5.12
C LEU A 54 18.79 12.81 -4.61
N THR A 55 18.85 14.15 -4.66
CA THR A 55 19.97 14.93 -4.11
C THR A 55 19.49 16.28 -3.60
N ASN A 56 20.19 16.82 -2.60
CA ASN A 56 19.94 18.15 -2.08
C ASN A 56 20.54 19.27 -2.97
N LEU A 57 21.26 18.94 -4.05
CA LEU A 57 21.88 19.91 -4.97
C LEU A 57 22.87 20.92 -4.33
N ILE A 58 23.27 20.74 -3.07
CA ILE A 58 24.29 21.54 -2.38
C ILE A 58 25.60 20.73 -2.31
N TYR A 59 25.94 20.04 -3.39
CA TYR A 59 27.14 19.21 -3.47
C TYR A 59 28.41 20.03 -3.65
N LYS A 60 29.52 19.53 -3.09
CA LYS A 60 30.83 20.19 -3.15
C LYS A 60 31.52 20.02 -4.50
N ASP A 61 31.36 18.87 -5.13
CA ASP A 61 31.98 18.54 -6.41
C ASP A 61 31.10 19.00 -7.57
N LYS A 62 31.53 20.05 -8.29
CA LYS A 62 30.74 20.63 -9.39
C LYS A 62 30.62 19.71 -10.60
N ARG A 63 31.44 18.66 -10.72
CA ARG A 63 31.38 17.68 -11.82
C ARG A 63 30.03 16.95 -11.87
N TYR A 64 29.30 16.87 -10.74
CA TYR A 64 27.95 16.29 -10.73
C TYR A 64 26.97 17.04 -11.64
N THR A 65 27.08 18.37 -11.77
CA THR A 65 26.25 19.12 -12.73
C THR A 65 26.48 18.62 -14.15
N ASP A 66 27.73 18.41 -14.54
CA ASP A 66 28.09 17.91 -15.88
C ASP A 66 27.60 16.47 -16.09
N LEU A 67 27.69 15.63 -15.05
CA LEU A 67 27.19 14.26 -15.07
C LEU A 67 25.67 14.21 -15.25
N PHE A 68 24.92 15.02 -14.50
CA PHE A 68 23.47 15.09 -14.64
C PHE A 68 23.05 15.66 -15.99
N ASN A 69 23.76 16.68 -16.50
CA ASN A 69 23.53 17.20 -17.85
C ASN A 69 23.81 16.16 -18.94
N LYS A 70 24.86 15.33 -18.77
CA LYS A 70 25.20 14.27 -19.73
C LYS A 70 24.07 13.24 -19.89
N TYR A 71 23.34 12.92 -18.82
CA TYR A 71 22.21 11.99 -18.86
C TYR A 71 20.84 12.67 -18.76
N GLY A 72 20.81 14.01 -18.83
CA GLY A 72 19.60 14.79 -18.59
C GLY A 72 18.48 14.51 -19.59
N ASP A 73 18.84 14.18 -20.83
CA ASP A 73 17.88 13.81 -21.89
C ASP A 73 17.55 12.30 -21.91
N HIS A 74 18.10 11.50 -20.99
CA HIS A 74 17.86 10.05 -20.97
C HIS A 74 16.45 9.75 -20.44
N ASP A 75 15.64 9.03 -21.23
CA ASP A 75 14.21 8.77 -20.92
C ASP A 75 13.94 8.02 -19.61
N LEU A 76 14.96 7.41 -19.01
CA LEU A 76 14.87 6.66 -17.75
C LEU A 76 15.51 7.39 -16.57
N PHE A 77 16.03 8.60 -16.75
CA PHE A 77 16.69 9.37 -15.71
C PHE A 77 15.79 10.52 -15.23
N CYS A 78 15.44 10.49 -13.95
CA CYS A 78 14.65 11.54 -13.30
C CYS A 78 15.49 12.14 -12.17
N LEU A 79 15.67 13.46 -12.16
CA LEU A 79 16.37 14.13 -11.07
C LEU A 79 15.34 14.62 -10.04
N TYR A 80 15.48 14.16 -8.81
CA TYR A 80 14.66 14.59 -7.68
C TYR A 80 15.46 15.50 -6.75
N THR A 81 14.82 16.57 -6.29
CA THR A 81 15.39 17.43 -5.24
C THR A 81 14.33 17.84 -4.25
N SER A 82 14.70 17.92 -2.97
CA SER A 82 13.80 18.43 -1.93
C SER A 82 13.96 19.93 -1.71
N TRP A 83 12.84 20.58 -1.40
CA TRP A 83 12.80 21.93 -0.87
C TRP A 83 11.78 22.05 0.27
N GLU A 84 12.22 22.67 1.36
CA GLU A 84 11.39 22.94 2.51
C GLU A 84 11.94 24.16 3.27
N PRO A 85 11.16 25.25 3.43
CA PRO A 85 11.67 26.50 4.00
C PRO A 85 11.98 26.41 5.50
N ASP A 86 11.42 25.43 6.21
CA ASP A 86 11.55 25.31 7.68
C ASP A 86 12.84 24.62 8.15
N THR A 87 13.60 24.00 7.26
CA THR A 87 14.85 23.32 7.67
C THR A 87 15.99 24.30 7.81
N ASN A 88 17.01 23.95 8.60
CA ASN A 88 18.25 24.74 8.69
C ASN A 88 18.94 24.96 7.33
N ARG A 89 18.65 24.11 6.34
CA ARG A 89 19.19 24.22 4.98
C ARG A 89 18.69 25.49 4.28
N PHE A 90 17.45 25.88 4.53
CA PHE A 90 16.80 26.99 3.83
C PHE A 90 16.28 28.10 4.78
N GLY A 91 15.89 27.80 6.01
CA GLY A 91 15.26 28.73 6.96
C GLY A 91 16.20 29.64 7.77
N ASN A 92 17.47 29.28 7.99
CA ASN A 92 18.40 30.11 8.77
C ASN A 92 19.26 31.02 7.87
N ASN A 93 18.80 32.26 7.65
CA ASN A 93 19.40 33.30 6.79
C ASN A 93 19.47 32.97 5.29
N ASP A 94 18.75 31.95 4.83
CA ASP A 94 18.60 31.61 3.41
C ASP A 94 19.94 31.38 2.66
N LYS A 95 21.02 31.09 3.39
CA LYS A 95 22.39 31.16 2.84
C LYS A 95 22.65 30.16 1.72
N MET A 96 22.01 28.99 1.78
CA MET A 96 22.20 27.95 0.77
C MET A 96 21.22 28.09 -0.39
N TYR A 97 20.14 28.85 -0.25
CA TYR A 97 19.08 28.92 -1.25
C TYR A 97 19.53 29.57 -2.57
N PRO A 98 20.32 30.66 -2.58
CA PRO A 98 20.88 31.18 -3.83
C PRO A 98 21.72 30.13 -4.59
N ARG A 99 22.59 29.40 -3.89
CA ARG A 99 23.42 28.35 -4.48
C ARG A 99 22.59 27.17 -4.97
N PHE A 100 21.58 26.79 -4.21
CA PHE A 100 20.63 25.75 -4.59
C PHE A 100 19.93 26.10 -5.91
N LYS A 101 19.38 27.32 -6.02
CA LYS A 101 18.72 27.80 -7.23
C LYS A 101 19.66 27.90 -8.43
N GLU A 102 20.89 28.38 -8.23
CA GLU A 102 21.91 28.41 -9.27
C GLU A 102 22.22 27.01 -9.79
N THR A 103 22.38 26.04 -8.89
CA THR A 103 22.66 24.64 -9.24
C THR A 103 21.49 24.02 -9.97
N LEU A 104 20.26 24.18 -9.46
CA LEU A 104 19.04 23.66 -10.07
C LEU A 104 18.82 24.21 -11.49
N ALA A 105 19.03 25.52 -11.69
CA ALA A 105 18.91 26.16 -13.00
C ALA A 105 20.00 25.71 -13.98
N SER A 106 21.17 25.29 -13.49
CA SER A 106 22.29 24.83 -14.34
C SER A 106 22.12 23.40 -14.88
N ILE A 107 21.17 22.63 -14.32
CA ILE A 107 20.93 21.24 -14.73
C ILE A 107 19.78 21.20 -15.75
N ASN A 108 20.08 20.67 -16.93
CA ASN A 108 19.19 20.48 -18.07
C ASN A 108 18.75 19.00 -18.12
N ALA A 109 18.09 18.54 -17.06
CA ALA A 109 17.40 17.25 -17.10
C ALA A 109 15.98 17.45 -17.62
N LYS A 110 15.54 16.56 -18.51
CA LYS A 110 14.20 16.52 -19.10
C LYS A 110 13.13 16.36 -18.04
N GLU A 111 13.40 15.56 -17.02
CA GLU A 111 12.53 15.38 -15.86
C GLU A 111 13.25 15.84 -14.60
N LYS A 112 12.75 16.93 -14.02
CA LYS A 112 13.24 17.50 -12.76
C LYS A 112 12.07 17.65 -11.81
N ILE A 113 12.10 16.88 -10.73
CA ILE A 113 10.99 16.74 -9.79
C ILE A 113 11.35 17.46 -8.49
N LEU A 114 10.47 18.36 -8.05
CA LEU A 114 10.60 19.04 -6.78
C LEU A 114 9.78 18.33 -5.72
N ASP A 115 10.47 17.78 -4.71
CA ASP A 115 9.86 17.23 -3.52
C ASP A 115 9.55 18.36 -2.53
N ILE A 116 8.26 18.64 -2.34
CA ILE A 116 7.75 19.63 -1.39
C ILE A 116 7.26 18.89 -0.15
N ILE A 117 7.82 19.21 1.02
CA ILE A 117 7.39 18.63 2.29
C ILE A 117 6.30 19.52 2.89
N LEU A 118 5.14 18.93 3.21
CA LEU A 118 4.01 19.62 3.84
C LEU A 118 4.32 19.98 5.30
N THR A 119 4.99 21.11 5.48
CA THR A 119 5.24 21.74 6.78
C THR A 119 4.25 22.87 7.03
N LYS A 120 4.23 23.40 8.25
CA LYS A 120 3.46 24.58 8.60
C LYS A 120 3.68 25.75 7.64
N THR A 121 4.93 26.12 7.34
CA THR A 121 5.21 27.27 6.46
C THR A 121 4.77 26.99 5.04
N VAL A 122 5.05 25.81 4.49
CA VAL A 122 4.61 25.44 3.13
C VAL A 122 3.09 25.52 3.01
N CYS A 123 2.34 24.98 3.98
CA CYS A 123 0.89 25.04 3.97
C CYS A 123 0.31 26.45 4.18
N GLU A 124 1.12 27.42 4.60
CA GLU A 124 0.74 28.84 4.72
C GLU A 124 1.06 29.65 3.44
N MET A 125 1.85 29.11 2.51
CA MET A 125 2.18 29.74 1.22
C MET A 125 1.07 29.54 0.18
N GLU A 126 1.04 30.43 -0.82
CA GLU A 126 0.19 30.24 -2.00
C GLU A 126 0.92 29.35 -3.04
N PRO A 127 0.32 28.23 -3.49
CA PRO A 127 0.95 27.31 -4.44
C PRO A 127 1.47 27.95 -5.72
N GLU A 128 0.78 28.98 -6.24
CA GLU A 128 1.21 29.74 -7.40
C GLU A 128 2.61 30.33 -7.23
N GLU A 129 2.96 30.83 -6.04
CA GLU A 129 4.26 31.44 -5.78
C GLU A 129 5.39 30.40 -5.86
N ILE A 130 5.12 29.19 -5.34
CA ILE A 130 6.06 28.06 -5.40
C ILE A 130 6.27 27.66 -6.87
N ILE A 131 5.18 27.48 -7.61
CA ILE A 131 5.23 27.09 -9.03
C ILE A 131 5.99 28.14 -9.85
N GLU A 132 5.67 29.42 -9.69
CA GLU A 132 6.34 30.52 -10.40
C GLU A 132 7.83 30.62 -10.06
N GLU A 133 8.23 30.29 -8.83
CA GLU A 133 9.62 30.29 -8.43
C GLU A 133 10.41 29.12 -9.03
N PHE A 134 9.83 27.91 -9.05
CA PHE A 134 10.56 26.70 -9.42
C PHE A 134 10.46 26.32 -10.90
N ASP A 135 9.36 26.65 -11.57
CA ASP A 135 9.20 26.43 -13.02
C ASP A 135 10.30 27.14 -13.81
N LYS A 136 10.64 28.38 -13.44
CA LYS A 136 11.70 29.16 -14.12
C LYS A 136 13.11 28.58 -13.90
N LEU A 137 13.27 27.70 -12.91
CA LEU A 137 14.51 26.94 -12.65
C LEU A 137 14.47 25.57 -13.36
N GLY A 138 13.42 25.32 -14.14
CA GLY A 138 13.25 24.15 -15.00
C GLY A 138 12.62 22.95 -14.31
N ILE A 139 12.04 23.08 -13.11
CA ILE A 139 11.22 22.00 -12.54
C ILE A 139 10.08 21.68 -13.51
N THR A 140 9.86 20.39 -13.73
CA THR A 140 8.81 19.88 -14.63
C THR A 140 7.63 19.31 -13.86
N ASP A 141 7.88 18.71 -12.68
CA ASP A 141 6.90 17.98 -11.90
C ASP A 141 7.11 18.18 -10.40
N TYR A 142 6.08 17.92 -9.61
CA TYR A 142 6.07 18.19 -8.17
C TYR A 142 5.65 16.94 -7.39
N SER A 143 6.47 16.47 -6.45
CA SER A 143 6.04 15.44 -5.50
C SER A 143 5.76 16.07 -4.14
N ILE A 144 4.51 16.05 -3.69
CA ILE A 144 4.15 16.63 -2.40
C ILE A 144 4.13 15.53 -1.34
N LYS A 145 5.11 15.56 -0.44
CA LYS A 145 5.35 14.55 0.60
C LYS A 145 4.86 15.02 1.96
N GLN A 146 4.43 14.05 2.76
CA GLN A 146 3.92 14.25 4.10
C GLN A 146 5.08 14.21 5.10
N LEU A 147 4.95 14.99 6.16
CA LEU A 147 6.00 15.07 7.16
C LEU A 147 6.05 13.80 8.03
N SER A 148 7.15 13.05 7.97
CA SER A 148 7.29 11.78 8.69
C SER A 148 7.95 11.94 10.08
N PRO A 149 7.46 11.24 11.12
CA PRO A 149 8.02 11.25 12.47
C PRO A 149 9.11 10.19 12.69
N TYR A 150 10.01 9.96 11.72
CA TYR A 150 11.08 8.97 11.82
C TYR A 150 12.46 9.60 11.89
N GLY A 151 13.43 8.89 12.48
CA GLY A 151 14.83 9.33 12.53
C GLY A 151 15.02 10.76 13.06
N SER A 152 15.82 11.55 12.34
CA SER A 152 16.03 12.98 12.59
C SER A 152 14.77 13.83 12.36
N GLY A 153 13.77 13.30 11.65
CA GLY A 153 12.47 13.92 11.41
C GLY A 153 11.60 14.00 12.67
N LYS A 154 11.84 13.19 13.71
CA LYS A 154 11.02 13.19 14.96
C LYS A 154 10.91 14.56 15.62
N GLU A 155 12.01 15.28 15.74
CA GLU A 155 11.99 16.61 16.38
C GLU A 155 11.41 17.65 15.44
N PHE A 156 11.75 17.57 14.15
CA PHE A 156 11.21 18.46 13.12
C PHE A 156 9.68 18.32 13.00
N PHE A 157 9.17 17.09 13.11
CA PHE A 157 7.74 16.76 13.15
C PHE A 157 7.01 17.50 14.26
N LYS A 158 7.52 17.45 15.50
CA LYS A 158 6.86 18.08 16.66
C LYS A 158 6.60 19.58 16.49
N HIS A 159 7.50 20.28 15.78
CA HIS A 159 7.43 21.74 15.63
C HIS A 159 6.73 22.18 14.33
N ASN A 160 6.76 21.35 13.28
CA ASN A 160 6.35 21.76 11.94
C ASN A 160 5.14 21.00 11.39
N MET A 161 4.66 19.97 12.10
CA MET A 161 3.41 19.30 11.75
C MET A 161 2.23 20.26 11.81
N VAL A 162 1.27 20.07 10.91
CA VAL A 162 0.06 20.88 10.76
C VAL A 162 -1.18 19.98 10.67
N SER A 163 -2.38 20.52 10.85
CA SER A 163 -3.61 19.74 10.74
C SER A 163 -3.78 19.13 9.35
N PHE A 164 -4.41 17.95 9.27
CA PHE A 164 -4.69 17.29 7.99
C PHE A 164 -5.64 18.12 7.11
N ASP A 165 -6.50 18.91 7.74
CA ASP A 165 -7.36 19.89 7.09
C ASP A 165 -6.56 20.93 6.27
N LYS A 166 -5.55 21.56 6.90
CA LYS A 166 -4.67 22.52 6.22
C LYS A 166 -3.82 21.87 5.12
N MET A 167 -3.35 20.65 5.35
CA MET A 167 -2.64 19.88 4.32
C MET A 167 -3.54 19.62 3.10
N SER A 168 -4.79 19.20 3.34
CA SER A 168 -5.76 18.92 2.28
C SER A 168 -6.15 20.18 1.52
N ASP A 169 -6.33 21.31 2.22
CA ASP A 169 -6.60 22.61 1.61
C ASP A 169 -5.44 23.06 0.72
N PHE A 170 -4.18 22.92 1.18
CA PHE A 170 -3.00 23.22 0.37
C PHE A 170 -2.94 22.33 -0.88
N LEU A 171 -3.13 21.01 -0.75
CA LEU A 171 -3.16 20.08 -1.87
C LEU A 171 -4.24 20.43 -2.90
N THR A 172 -5.41 20.86 -2.42
CA THR A 172 -6.53 21.30 -3.27
C THR A 172 -6.18 22.59 -4.02
N LYS A 173 -5.64 23.60 -3.32
CA LYS A 173 -5.16 24.84 -3.96
C LYS A 173 -4.08 24.54 -4.99
N PHE A 174 -3.13 23.66 -4.66
CA PHE A 174 -2.02 23.28 -5.54
C PHE A 174 -2.53 22.63 -6.82
N HIS A 175 -3.53 21.74 -6.73
CA HIS A 175 -4.19 21.17 -7.91
C HIS A 175 -4.75 22.25 -8.84
N HIS A 176 -5.45 23.24 -8.30
CA HIS A 176 -6.02 24.32 -9.11
C HIS A 176 -4.95 25.22 -9.72
N ALA A 177 -3.88 25.53 -8.98
CA ALA A 177 -2.74 26.30 -9.47
C ALA A 177 -2.04 25.56 -10.62
N LYS A 178 -1.76 24.26 -10.44
CA LYS A 178 -1.06 23.44 -11.45
C LYS A 178 -1.85 23.31 -12.74
N ASN A 179 -3.18 23.21 -12.72
CA ASN A 179 -3.97 22.94 -13.93
C ASN A 179 -3.88 24.09 -14.96
N ARG A 180 -3.32 25.24 -14.57
CA ARG A 180 -2.93 26.33 -15.47
C ARG A 180 -1.63 26.02 -16.24
N ARG A 181 -1.00 24.88 -15.95
CA ARG A 181 0.25 24.35 -16.48
C ARG A 181 0.10 22.85 -16.77
N ASN A 182 0.96 22.32 -17.64
CA ASN A 182 1.01 20.90 -17.92
C ASN A 182 2.06 20.22 -17.02
N ALA A 183 1.87 20.31 -15.70
CA ALA A 183 2.76 19.70 -14.69
C ALA A 183 2.03 18.57 -13.95
N THR A 184 2.75 17.47 -13.70
CA THR A 184 2.23 16.37 -12.87
C THR A 184 2.47 16.64 -11.40
N PHE A 185 1.57 16.14 -10.53
CA PHE A 185 1.88 16.13 -9.10
C PHE A 185 1.23 14.98 -8.32
N THR A 186 1.97 14.50 -7.33
CA THR A 186 1.50 13.53 -6.32
C THR A 186 1.15 14.29 -5.03
N PRO A 187 0.10 13.91 -4.28
CA PRO A 187 -0.59 12.62 -4.31
C PRO A 187 -1.84 12.53 -5.21
N LEU A 188 -2.38 13.64 -5.73
CA LEU A 188 -3.71 13.60 -6.38
C LEU A 188 -3.76 12.67 -7.60
N GLU A 189 -2.72 12.67 -8.43
CA GLU A 189 -2.67 11.78 -9.60
C GLU A 189 -2.54 10.31 -9.23
N GLU A 190 -1.87 10.00 -8.11
CA GLU A 190 -1.83 8.66 -7.55
C GLU A 190 -3.20 8.25 -7.00
N MET A 191 -3.93 9.17 -6.34
CA MET A 191 -5.30 8.91 -5.85
C MET A 191 -6.26 8.67 -7.01
N TYR A 192 -6.17 9.48 -8.07
CA TYR A 192 -6.90 9.27 -9.31
C TYR A 192 -6.56 7.90 -9.91
N GLY A 193 -5.26 7.60 -10.09
CA GLY A 193 -4.80 6.32 -10.61
C GLY A 193 -5.26 5.13 -9.77
N ALA A 194 -5.24 5.25 -8.44
CA ALA A 194 -5.72 4.23 -7.52
C ALA A 194 -7.20 3.89 -7.76
N MET A 195 -8.06 4.92 -7.83
CA MET A 195 -9.49 4.73 -8.12
C MET A 195 -9.76 4.23 -9.53
N SER A 196 -9.03 4.71 -10.54
CA SER A 196 -9.25 4.32 -11.94
C SER A 196 -8.81 2.89 -12.23
N HIS A 197 -7.77 2.39 -11.56
CA HIS A 197 -7.21 1.05 -11.83
C HIS A 197 -7.60 0.00 -10.80
N GLY A 198 -8.27 0.41 -9.72
CA GLY A 198 -8.53 -0.46 -8.58
C GLY A 198 -7.30 -0.86 -7.79
N THR A 199 -6.29 0.01 -7.82
CA THR A 199 -5.03 -0.21 -7.10
C THR A 199 -5.05 0.60 -5.83
N ALA A 200 -4.19 0.27 -4.87
CA ALA A 200 -4.10 1.08 -3.67
C ALA A 200 -3.04 2.18 -3.83
N PHE A 201 -3.33 3.33 -3.23
CA PHE A 201 -2.54 4.55 -3.22
C PHE A 201 -1.34 4.38 -2.26
N GLN A 202 -0.23 5.10 -2.41
CA GLN A 202 0.91 5.07 -1.45
C GLN A 202 1.47 3.65 -1.17
N CYS A 203 2.16 3.04 -2.14
CA CYS A 203 2.77 1.70 -2.03
C CYS A 203 1.84 0.57 -1.52
N ASN A 204 0.55 0.84 -1.33
CA ASN A 204 -0.40 -0.10 -0.79
C ASN A 204 -0.67 -1.16 -1.87
N GLY A 205 -0.54 -2.44 -1.51
CA GLY A 205 -0.57 -3.56 -2.47
C GLY A 205 0.81 -3.91 -3.08
N ASN A 206 1.82 -3.06 -2.92
CA ASN A 206 3.22 -3.31 -3.28
C ASN A 206 4.17 -3.32 -2.07
N PHE A 207 3.64 -3.38 -0.84
CA PHE A 207 4.45 -3.33 0.40
C PHE A 207 5.59 -4.34 0.43
N LYS A 208 5.35 -5.53 -0.12
CA LYS A 208 6.34 -6.60 -0.23
C LYS A 208 7.55 -6.25 -1.10
N TYR A 209 7.44 -5.22 -1.94
CA TYR A 209 8.45 -4.76 -2.90
C TYR A 209 9.00 -3.35 -2.57
N ASP A 210 8.53 -2.71 -1.50
CA ASP A 210 9.09 -1.47 -0.96
C ASP A 210 10.32 -1.82 -0.10
N LEU A 211 11.46 -1.97 -0.76
CA LEU A 211 12.71 -2.46 -0.20
C LEU A 211 13.77 -1.36 -0.25
N SER A 212 14.53 -1.24 0.82
CA SER A 212 15.74 -0.43 0.89
C SER A 212 16.96 -1.31 1.02
N ILE A 213 18.02 -0.95 0.28
CA ILE A 213 19.28 -1.66 0.27
C ILE A 213 20.38 -0.69 0.71
N GLU A 214 20.97 -0.96 1.85
CA GLU A 214 22.07 -0.18 2.40
C GLU A 214 23.38 -0.43 1.61
N PRO A 215 24.38 0.47 1.70
CA PRO A 215 25.65 0.31 0.98
C PRO A 215 26.41 -0.98 1.29
N ASN A 216 26.18 -1.61 2.45
CA ASN A 216 26.77 -2.89 2.83
C ASN A 216 25.97 -4.12 2.34
N GLY A 217 24.89 -3.91 1.56
CA GLY A 217 24.01 -4.95 1.06
C GLY A 217 22.89 -5.35 2.03
N LEU A 218 22.80 -4.76 3.22
CA LEU A 218 21.70 -5.01 4.16
C LEU A 218 20.38 -4.55 3.53
N THR A 219 19.42 -5.47 3.49
CA THR A 219 18.07 -5.22 3.01
C THR A 219 17.16 -4.92 4.20
N HIS A 220 16.38 -3.86 4.10
CA HIS A 220 15.31 -3.55 5.02
C HIS A 220 14.06 -3.05 4.29
N PHE A 221 12.99 -2.84 5.06
CA PHE A 221 11.65 -2.60 4.54
C PHE A 221 11.22 -1.17 4.84
N ASN A 222 10.50 -0.56 3.89
CA ASN A 222 10.02 0.82 3.93
C ASN A 222 11.14 1.87 3.96
N ALA A 223 11.38 2.47 2.79
CA ALA A 223 12.40 3.50 2.60
C ALA A 223 12.26 4.74 3.49
N ASN A 224 11.09 4.99 4.09
CA ASN A 224 10.85 6.15 4.95
C ASN A 224 11.24 5.91 6.42
N GLN A 225 11.49 4.68 6.84
CA GLN A 225 11.93 4.35 8.19
C GLN A 225 13.46 4.32 8.27
N THR A 226 14.02 4.85 9.35
CA THR A 226 15.44 4.61 9.62
C THR A 226 15.65 3.18 10.11
N MET A 227 16.87 2.66 10.03
CA MET A 227 17.20 1.32 10.52
C MET A 227 16.77 1.07 11.97
N GLY A 228 16.75 2.11 12.81
CA GLY A 228 16.29 2.00 14.20
C GLY A 228 14.77 2.03 14.38
N ASP A 229 14.02 2.43 13.35
CA ASP A 229 12.56 2.58 13.36
C ASP A 229 11.84 1.49 12.54
N MET A 230 12.56 0.65 11.78
CA MET A 230 12.00 -0.41 10.95
C MET A 230 11.65 -1.67 11.77
N VAL A 231 10.60 -2.40 11.38
CA VAL A 231 10.40 -3.77 11.87
C VAL A 231 11.46 -4.66 11.22
N GLY A 232 12.45 -5.08 12.02
CA GLY A 232 13.48 -6.01 11.59
C GLY A 232 12.95 -7.43 11.39
N GLY A 233 13.60 -8.19 10.50
CA GLY A 233 13.36 -9.62 10.39
C GLY A 233 13.95 -10.41 11.57
N PHE A 234 13.62 -11.71 11.64
CA PHE A 234 14.19 -12.63 12.63
C PHE A 234 15.73 -12.68 12.58
N LYS A 235 16.29 -12.51 11.37
CA LYS A 235 17.71 -12.33 11.11
C LYS A 235 17.93 -11.15 10.16
N PRO A 236 19.10 -10.49 10.19
CA PRO A 236 19.52 -9.58 9.13
C PRO A 236 19.48 -10.28 7.77
N ILE A 237 19.10 -9.53 6.73
CA ILE A 237 18.96 -10.03 5.36
C ILE A 237 19.95 -9.26 4.49
N PHE A 238 20.82 -9.95 3.78
CA PHE A 238 21.77 -9.33 2.85
C PHE A 238 21.45 -9.73 1.41
N VAL A 239 21.67 -8.84 0.46
CA VAL A 239 21.35 -9.05 -0.98
C VAL A 239 22.01 -10.29 -1.59
N ASP A 240 23.09 -10.79 -1.00
CA ASP A 240 23.83 -11.99 -1.38
C ASP A 240 23.40 -13.27 -0.63
N ASP A 241 22.43 -13.18 0.28
CA ASP A 241 21.89 -14.34 0.99
C ASP A 241 21.27 -15.38 0.05
N HIS A 242 21.46 -16.66 0.37
CA HIS A 242 20.72 -17.74 -0.29
C HIS A 242 19.22 -17.58 -0.06
N ASP A 243 18.43 -17.72 -1.12
CA ASP A 243 16.98 -17.46 -1.13
C ASP A 243 16.59 -16.05 -0.64
N TRP A 244 17.41 -15.02 -0.90
CA TRP A 244 17.09 -13.63 -0.59
C TRP A 244 15.64 -13.23 -0.88
N PRO A 245 15.03 -13.56 -2.04
CA PRO A 245 13.62 -13.22 -2.30
C PRO A 245 12.64 -13.87 -1.31
N VAL A 246 12.88 -15.12 -0.91
CA VAL A 246 12.02 -15.83 0.05
C VAL A 246 12.15 -15.21 1.43
N ARG A 247 13.37 -14.85 1.84
CA ARG A 247 13.62 -14.14 3.10
C ARG A 247 12.92 -12.79 3.12
N VAL A 248 13.07 -12.00 2.05
CA VAL A 248 12.40 -10.70 1.94
C VAL A 248 10.88 -10.84 2.09
N LEU A 249 10.25 -11.76 1.35
CA LEU A 249 8.80 -11.93 1.42
C LEU A 249 8.33 -12.45 2.78
N PHE A 250 9.09 -13.36 3.40
CA PHE A 250 8.77 -13.86 4.73
C PHE A 250 8.96 -12.77 5.78
N GLU A 251 10.11 -12.10 5.80
CA GLU A 251 10.46 -11.13 6.84
C GLU A 251 9.66 -9.82 6.74
N ASN A 252 9.35 -9.35 5.53
CA ASN A 252 8.54 -8.14 5.32
C ASN A 252 7.06 -8.32 5.70
N SER A 253 6.61 -9.56 5.93
CA SER A 253 5.20 -9.83 6.23
C SER A 253 4.70 -9.16 7.52
N GLY A 254 5.60 -8.76 8.42
CA GLY A 254 5.28 -7.97 9.61
C GLY A 254 4.86 -6.54 9.25
N GLU A 255 5.66 -5.85 8.44
CA GLU A 255 5.30 -4.52 7.92
C GLU A 255 4.05 -4.58 7.05
N GLU A 256 3.92 -5.59 6.19
CA GLU A 256 2.72 -5.78 5.36
C GLU A 256 1.47 -5.99 6.22
N THR A 257 1.55 -6.82 7.26
CA THR A 257 0.45 -7.05 8.21
C THR A 257 0.08 -5.77 8.94
N ASN A 258 1.05 -5.03 9.48
CA ASN A 258 0.80 -3.76 10.16
C ASN A 258 0.13 -2.75 9.22
N LYS A 259 0.59 -2.64 7.98
CA LYS A 259 0.02 -1.74 6.98
C LYS A 259 -1.41 -2.14 6.62
N LEU A 260 -1.76 -3.42 6.53
CA LEU A 260 -3.11 -3.89 6.18
C LEU A 260 -4.10 -3.88 7.36
N THR A 261 -3.61 -4.11 8.58
CA THR A 261 -4.46 -4.27 9.76
C THR A 261 -4.74 -2.96 10.48
N LEU A 262 -3.72 -2.11 10.66
CA LEU A 262 -3.89 -0.87 11.42
C LEU A 262 -4.89 0.03 10.70
N LYS A 263 -5.96 0.40 11.39
CA LYS A 263 -6.96 1.36 10.88
C LYS A 263 -7.71 1.95 12.07
N ARG A 264 -8.25 3.15 11.89
CA ARG A 264 -9.12 3.78 12.89
C ARG A 264 -10.56 3.36 12.68
N SER A 265 -11.40 3.52 13.70
CA SER A 265 -12.82 3.13 13.67
C SER A 265 -13.58 3.72 12.49
N GLU A 266 -13.34 4.98 12.18
CA GLU A 266 -13.93 5.73 11.06
C GLU A 266 -13.52 5.20 9.68
N CYS A 267 -12.48 4.37 9.61
CA CYS A 267 -12.03 3.78 8.35
C CYS A 267 -12.88 2.57 7.94
N VAL A 268 -13.49 1.85 8.89
CA VAL A 268 -14.07 0.50 8.69
C VAL A 268 -15.10 0.45 7.56
N GLN A 269 -15.89 1.53 7.39
CA GLN A 269 -16.86 1.66 6.30
C GLN A 269 -16.56 2.87 5.40
N CYS A 270 -15.35 3.42 5.43
CA CYS A 270 -14.97 4.50 4.51
C CYS A 270 -14.91 3.98 3.07
N GLU A 271 -15.54 4.66 2.11
CA GLU A 271 -15.53 4.28 0.69
C GLU A 271 -14.12 4.25 0.08
N TYR A 272 -13.21 5.05 0.63
CA TYR A 272 -11.83 5.12 0.16
C TYR A 272 -10.92 4.10 0.84
N LEU A 273 -11.36 3.34 1.85
CA LEU A 273 -10.49 2.41 2.61
C LEU A 273 -9.72 1.46 1.68
N ARG A 274 -10.38 0.91 0.66
CA ARG A 274 -9.76 -0.04 -0.27
C ARG A 274 -8.62 0.54 -1.11
N TYR A 275 -8.58 1.87 -1.28
CA TYR A 275 -7.54 2.57 -2.03
C TYR A 275 -6.53 3.23 -1.09
N CYS A 276 -7.04 3.91 -0.07
CA CYS A 276 -6.29 4.72 0.89
C CYS A 276 -5.59 3.89 1.97
N ASN A 277 -6.11 2.69 2.26
CA ASN A 277 -5.62 1.78 3.31
C ASN A 277 -5.43 2.47 4.67
N ALA A 278 -6.44 3.25 5.07
CA ALA A 278 -6.46 4.07 6.29
C ALA A 278 -5.39 5.18 6.36
N GLY A 279 -4.89 5.65 5.21
CA GLY A 279 -3.99 6.80 5.11
C GLY A 279 -2.52 6.44 5.21
N TRP A 280 -1.68 7.44 5.43
CA TRP A 280 -0.23 7.26 5.45
C TRP A 280 0.21 6.47 6.68
N TYR A 281 1.08 5.48 6.45
CA TYR A 281 1.48 4.50 7.47
C TYR A 281 1.96 5.12 8.77
N HIS A 282 2.79 6.16 8.69
CA HIS A 282 3.34 6.80 9.89
C HIS A 282 2.30 7.54 10.74
N TYR A 283 1.22 8.04 10.14
CA TYR A 283 0.11 8.64 10.89
C TYR A 283 -0.82 7.59 11.53
N LYS A 284 -0.83 6.37 10.99
CA LYS A 284 -1.56 5.22 11.58
C LYS A 284 -0.93 4.76 12.89
N LEU A 285 0.39 4.96 13.04
CA LEU A 285 1.15 4.61 14.25
C LEU A 285 1.06 5.68 15.36
N LEU A 286 0.51 6.87 15.07
CA LEU A 286 0.29 7.87 16.10
C LEU A 286 -0.72 7.39 17.14
N SER A 287 -0.44 7.69 18.41
CA SER A 287 -1.40 7.49 19.49
C SER A 287 -2.73 8.18 19.16
N GLU A 288 -3.84 7.67 19.71
CA GLU A 288 -5.15 8.29 19.49
C GLU A 288 -5.15 9.77 19.92
N GLU A 289 -4.49 10.09 21.04
CA GLU A 289 -4.35 11.46 21.52
C GLU A 289 -3.60 12.34 20.51
N ASP A 290 -2.45 11.89 20.00
CA ASP A 290 -1.64 12.67 19.07
C ASP A 290 -2.31 12.82 17.71
N TYR A 291 -2.97 11.78 17.22
CA TYR A 291 -3.72 11.85 15.98
C TYR A 291 -4.86 12.87 16.06
N ARG A 292 -5.63 12.86 17.15
CA ARG A 292 -6.78 13.76 17.33
C ARG A 292 -6.36 15.23 17.41
N LYS A 293 -5.10 15.55 17.74
CA LYS A 293 -4.54 16.91 17.65
C LYS A 293 -4.53 17.45 16.21
N PHE A 294 -4.43 16.57 15.21
CA PHE A 294 -4.27 16.96 13.80
C PHE A 294 -5.49 16.68 12.93
N ALA A 295 -6.32 15.69 13.30
CA ALA A 295 -7.46 15.25 12.50
C ALA A 295 -8.53 16.33 12.30
N GLY A 296 -9.06 16.93 13.38
CA GLY A 296 -10.22 17.80 13.25
C GLY A 296 -11.35 17.09 12.49
N ASP A 297 -11.89 17.73 11.45
CA ASP A 297 -12.92 17.16 10.55
C ASP A 297 -12.32 16.38 9.36
N GLU A 298 -11.00 16.29 9.27
CA GLU A 298 -10.26 15.59 8.22
C GLU A 298 -9.53 14.37 8.80
N CYS A 299 -9.04 13.48 7.94
CA CYS A 299 -8.27 12.31 8.36
C CYS A 299 -6.86 12.31 7.78
N SER A 300 -5.99 11.44 8.31
CA SER A 300 -4.64 11.23 7.77
C SER A 300 -4.64 10.70 6.35
N GLY A 301 -5.79 10.34 5.79
CA GLY A 301 -5.95 9.93 4.40
C GLY A 301 -6.33 11.07 3.44
N PHE A 302 -6.55 12.29 3.95
CA PHE A 302 -6.97 13.47 3.20
C PHE A 302 -8.25 13.24 2.38
N LYS A 303 -9.35 12.92 3.07
CA LYS A 303 -10.65 12.60 2.46
C LYS A 303 -11.11 13.69 1.48
N LYS A 304 -10.93 14.98 1.79
CA LYS A 304 -11.23 16.08 0.85
C LYS A 304 -10.49 15.94 -0.50
N VAL A 305 -9.25 15.46 -0.48
CA VAL A 305 -8.43 15.28 -1.69
C VAL A 305 -8.91 14.06 -2.49
N TRP A 306 -9.38 13.01 -1.82
CA TRP A 306 -10.08 11.90 -2.48
C TRP A 306 -11.39 12.34 -3.13
N ASP A 307 -12.18 13.15 -2.42
CA ASP A 307 -13.42 13.71 -2.96
C ASP A 307 -13.15 14.58 -4.21
N LEU A 308 -12.06 15.36 -4.18
CA LEU A 308 -11.60 16.13 -5.35
C LEU A 308 -11.19 15.21 -6.51
N ALA A 309 -10.36 14.19 -6.26
CA ALA A 309 -9.93 13.23 -7.28
C ALA A 309 -11.13 12.52 -7.93
N LYS A 310 -12.15 12.20 -7.14
CA LYS A 310 -13.39 11.57 -7.61
C LYS A 310 -14.21 12.50 -8.52
N GLN A 311 -14.18 13.81 -8.26
CA GLN A 311 -14.88 14.82 -9.06
C GLN A 311 -14.17 15.15 -10.38
N SER A 312 -12.85 15.01 -10.48
CA SER A 312 -12.04 15.48 -11.60
C SER A 312 -12.16 14.71 -12.94
N GLY A 313 -12.89 13.59 -13.03
CA GLY A 313 -13.33 13.03 -14.31
C GLY A 313 -13.25 11.50 -14.50
N PHE A 314 -14.05 11.00 -15.45
CA PHE A 314 -14.31 9.61 -15.87
C PHE A 314 -13.75 8.48 -14.97
N TYR A 315 -14.61 8.06 -14.05
CA TYR A 315 -14.55 6.76 -13.38
C TYR A 315 -14.84 5.67 -14.42
N HIS A 316 -13.81 5.18 -15.11
CA HIS A 316 -13.88 3.85 -15.71
C HIS A 316 -13.42 2.86 -14.66
N ASP A 317 -14.36 2.05 -14.19
CA ASP A 317 -14.12 1.09 -13.14
C ASP A 317 -13.32 -0.12 -13.64
N TYR A 318 -12.02 0.06 -13.89
CA TYR A 318 -11.12 -1.07 -14.11
C TYR A 318 -10.82 -1.82 -12.81
N THR A 319 -11.26 -1.32 -11.65
CA THR A 319 -11.18 -2.03 -10.37
C THR A 319 -11.90 -3.36 -10.50
N GLU A 320 -13.12 -3.36 -11.02
CA GLU A 320 -13.92 -4.57 -11.24
C GLU A 320 -13.20 -5.55 -12.16
N ILE A 321 -12.71 -5.11 -13.33
CA ILE A 321 -12.05 -6.01 -14.30
C ILE A 321 -10.70 -6.53 -13.77
N ASN A 322 -9.90 -5.70 -13.09
CA ASN A 322 -8.59 -6.11 -12.58
C ASN A 322 -8.69 -6.94 -11.30
N HIS A 323 -9.67 -6.64 -10.44
CA HIS A 323 -10.01 -7.41 -9.25
C HIS A 323 -10.63 -8.76 -9.64
N LEU A 324 -11.59 -8.79 -10.58
CA LEU A 324 -12.11 -10.05 -11.13
C LEU A 324 -11.02 -10.84 -11.87
N LYS A 325 -10.04 -10.19 -12.53
CA LYS A 325 -8.86 -10.88 -13.09
C LYS A 325 -7.86 -11.34 -12.03
N SER A 326 -7.70 -10.65 -10.90
CA SER A 326 -6.82 -11.09 -9.81
C SER A 326 -7.46 -12.24 -9.02
N LEU A 327 -8.77 -12.17 -8.80
CA LEU A 327 -9.61 -13.22 -8.21
C LEU A 327 -9.76 -14.44 -9.12
N GLY A 328 -9.98 -14.22 -10.43
CA GLY A 328 -10.01 -15.26 -11.48
C GLY A 328 -8.62 -15.78 -11.84
N GLY A 329 -7.58 -15.01 -11.50
CA GLY A 329 -6.20 -15.45 -11.38
C GLY A 329 -5.96 -16.19 -10.07
N THR A 330 -7.00 -16.86 -9.54
CA THR A 330 -6.92 -17.82 -8.47
C THR A 330 -5.79 -18.77 -8.86
N MET A 331 -4.63 -18.60 -8.23
CA MET A 331 -3.79 -19.73 -7.92
C MET A 331 -4.59 -20.57 -6.93
N ILE A 332 -5.65 -21.24 -7.40
CA ILE A 332 -6.01 -22.55 -6.90
C ILE A 332 -4.79 -23.38 -7.26
N ALA A 333 -3.80 -23.28 -6.38
CA ALA A 333 -2.69 -24.18 -6.31
C ALA A 333 -3.32 -25.55 -6.15
N ASP A 334 -3.44 -26.24 -7.28
CA ASP A 334 -3.93 -27.59 -7.37
C ASP A 334 -3.19 -28.41 -6.31
N ALA A 335 -3.90 -28.70 -5.21
CA ALA A 335 -3.31 -29.27 -3.99
C ALA A 335 -2.91 -30.74 -4.21
N SER A 336 -3.23 -31.28 -5.38
CA SER A 336 -3.15 -32.69 -5.72
C SER A 336 -1.72 -33.23 -5.84
N ASN A 337 -0.67 -32.38 -5.85
CA ASN A 337 0.73 -32.82 -5.95
C ASN A 337 1.78 -31.98 -5.18
N LYS A 338 1.39 -31.13 -4.23
CA LYS A 338 2.35 -30.30 -3.46
C LYS A 338 2.91 -31.02 -2.23
N SER A 339 4.20 -30.87 -1.96
CA SER A 339 4.84 -31.39 -0.74
C SER A 339 4.24 -30.74 0.52
N LEU A 340 3.90 -31.56 1.51
CA LEU A 340 3.44 -31.09 2.82
C LEU A 340 4.63 -30.61 3.66
N ILE A 341 4.56 -29.36 4.12
CA ILE A 341 5.53 -28.73 5.02
C ILE A 341 4.83 -28.52 6.36
N LYS A 342 5.35 -29.09 7.45
CA LYS A 342 4.79 -28.87 8.79
C LYS A 342 5.69 -27.93 9.56
N GLU A 343 5.17 -26.77 9.96
CA GLU A 343 5.96 -25.74 10.67
C GLU A 343 6.65 -26.29 11.93
N LYS A 344 6.00 -27.24 12.62
CA LYS A 344 6.52 -27.86 13.83
C LYS A 344 7.87 -28.55 13.62
N ASP A 345 8.12 -29.09 12.42
CA ASP A 345 9.33 -29.84 12.07
C ASP A 345 10.57 -28.93 11.94
N PHE A 346 10.36 -27.60 11.93
CA PHE A 346 11.42 -26.61 11.75
C PHE A 346 11.59 -25.67 12.94
N SER A 347 10.98 -25.95 14.10
CA SER A 347 10.89 -24.97 15.21
C SER A 347 12.22 -24.33 15.63
N ASP A 348 13.35 -25.02 15.44
CA ASP A 348 14.70 -24.54 15.80
C ASP A 348 15.63 -24.34 14.59
N ASN A 349 15.14 -24.45 13.35
CA ASN A 349 15.97 -24.37 12.15
C ASN A 349 15.38 -23.45 11.07
N TYR A 350 15.70 -22.16 11.21
CA TYR A 350 15.29 -21.11 10.29
C TYR A 350 15.76 -21.34 8.84
N GLU A 351 16.99 -21.79 8.64
CA GLU A 351 17.55 -21.94 7.29
C GLU A 351 16.85 -23.06 6.50
N LEU A 352 16.61 -24.21 7.13
CA LEU A 352 15.84 -25.29 6.51
C LEU A 352 14.39 -24.89 6.27
N PHE A 353 13.82 -24.05 7.14
CA PHE A 353 12.46 -23.55 6.97
C PHE A 353 12.34 -22.65 5.73
N ILE A 354 13.25 -21.67 5.58
CA ILE A 354 13.26 -20.76 4.42
C ILE A 354 13.41 -21.55 3.10
N ASP A 355 14.36 -22.49 3.04
CA ASP A 355 14.53 -23.37 1.87
C ASP A 355 13.25 -24.21 1.59
N ALA A 356 12.59 -24.72 2.64
CA ALA A 356 11.37 -25.51 2.48
C ALA A 356 10.21 -24.68 1.91
N ILE A 357 9.93 -23.49 2.46
CA ILE A 357 8.80 -22.66 2.01
C ILE A 357 9.02 -22.04 0.63
N GLY A 358 10.29 -21.90 0.20
CA GLY A 358 10.65 -21.45 -1.15
C GLY A 358 10.26 -22.42 -2.28
N ARG A 359 9.98 -23.69 -1.96
CA ARG A 359 9.71 -24.76 -2.94
C ARG A 359 8.24 -24.91 -3.36
N LEU A 360 7.36 -23.98 -2.98
CA LEU A 360 5.90 -23.99 -3.24
C LEU A 360 5.20 -25.26 -2.73
N GLY A 361 4.69 -25.22 -1.50
CA GLY A 361 4.08 -26.37 -0.84
C GLY A 361 2.64 -26.15 -0.33
N HIS A 362 2.15 -27.15 0.40
CA HIS A 362 1.05 -26.97 1.36
C HIS A 362 1.64 -26.89 2.77
N ILE A 363 1.29 -25.86 3.53
CA ILE A 363 1.87 -25.58 4.85
C ILE A 363 0.85 -25.91 5.95
N GLU A 364 1.20 -26.83 6.84
CA GLU A 364 0.49 -27.09 8.10
C GLU A 364 1.09 -26.16 9.17
N MET A 365 0.36 -25.09 9.50
CA MET A 365 0.83 -24.08 10.46
C MET A 365 0.74 -24.61 11.89
N LYS A 366 1.73 -24.28 12.72
CA LYS A 366 1.65 -24.48 14.16
C LYS A 366 0.94 -23.30 14.82
N ALA A 367 0.31 -23.55 15.96
CA ALA A 367 -0.22 -22.48 16.80
C ALA A 367 0.92 -21.62 17.39
N GLY A 368 0.63 -20.35 17.67
CA GLY A 368 1.57 -19.41 18.25
C GLY A 368 2.59 -18.85 17.25
N SER A 369 3.69 -18.32 17.77
CA SER A 369 4.74 -17.69 16.96
C SER A 369 5.76 -18.69 16.41
N LEU A 370 6.33 -18.36 15.24
CA LEU A 370 7.46 -19.05 14.63
C LEU A 370 8.40 -18.00 14.07
N PHE A 371 9.68 -18.06 14.46
CA PHE A 371 10.71 -17.09 14.06
C PHE A 371 10.28 -15.63 14.23
N GLY A 372 9.70 -15.32 15.40
CA GLY A 372 9.23 -13.97 15.72
C GLY A 372 7.92 -13.54 15.07
N LYS A 373 7.31 -14.37 14.19
CA LYS A 373 6.08 -14.02 13.47
C LYS A 373 4.84 -14.69 14.06
N SER A 374 3.77 -13.92 14.20
CA SER A 374 2.41 -14.37 14.49
C SER A 374 1.83 -15.24 13.37
N PRO A 375 0.74 -15.99 13.62
CA PRO A 375 0.06 -16.73 12.57
C PRO A 375 -0.37 -15.86 11.37
N LEU A 376 -0.90 -14.65 11.61
CA LEU A 376 -1.32 -13.74 10.54
C LEU A 376 -0.15 -13.33 9.65
N GLU A 377 0.96 -12.89 10.23
CA GLU A 377 2.15 -12.50 9.47
C GLU A 377 2.70 -13.68 8.64
N ARG A 378 2.59 -14.92 9.13
CA ARG A 378 3.01 -16.10 8.35
C ARG A 378 2.04 -16.40 7.21
N ALA A 379 0.73 -16.29 7.45
CA ALA A 379 -0.28 -16.45 6.40
C ALA A 379 -0.06 -15.44 5.26
N ILE A 380 0.19 -14.16 5.57
CA ILE A 380 0.52 -13.12 4.59
C ILE A 380 1.80 -13.47 3.81
N ALA A 381 2.85 -13.95 4.48
CA ALA A 381 4.06 -14.42 3.80
C ALA A 381 3.76 -15.57 2.82
N TYR A 382 2.91 -16.51 3.21
CA TYR A 382 2.55 -17.67 2.38
C TYR A 382 1.71 -17.29 1.17
N GLU A 383 0.78 -16.34 1.30
CA GLU A 383 0.08 -15.74 0.15
C GLU A 383 1.09 -15.08 -0.82
N SER A 384 2.04 -14.34 -0.27
CA SER A 384 3.10 -13.70 -1.04
C SER A 384 3.99 -14.72 -1.77
N LEU A 385 4.26 -15.87 -1.17
CA LEU A 385 5.02 -16.97 -1.76
C LEU A 385 4.19 -17.87 -2.69
N GLY A 386 2.86 -17.74 -2.75
CA GLY A 386 2.00 -18.63 -3.55
C GLY A 386 1.85 -20.04 -2.93
N CYS A 387 1.99 -20.14 -1.62
CA CYS A 387 1.77 -21.35 -0.84
C CYS A 387 0.30 -21.46 -0.42
N SER A 388 -0.23 -22.69 -0.41
CA SER A 388 -1.50 -22.94 0.28
C SER A 388 -1.20 -23.32 1.73
N TYR A 389 -2.08 -22.99 2.67
CA TYR A 389 -1.80 -23.23 4.08
C TYR A 389 -3.06 -23.53 4.88
N GLN A 390 -2.90 -24.33 5.93
CA GLN A 390 -3.93 -24.63 6.91
C GLN A 390 -3.66 -23.80 8.18
N ILE A 391 -4.59 -22.92 8.50
CA ILE A 391 -4.55 -22.09 9.71
C ILE A 391 -4.73 -23.00 10.94
N PRO A 392 -3.97 -22.78 12.02
CA PRO A 392 -4.13 -23.56 13.24
C PRO A 392 -5.48 -23.22 13.91
N PRO A 393 -6.05 -24.12 14.73
CA PRO A 393 -7.26 -23.82 15.49
C PRO A 393 -7.13 -22.52 16.28
N PHE A 394 -8.19 -21.71 16.30
CA PHE A 394 -8.15 -20.42 16.97
C PHE A 394 -8.16 -20.59 18.48
N ASN A 395 -7.33 -19.82 19.18
CA ASN A 395 -7.39 -19.78 20.64
C ASN A 395 -8.61 -18.96 21.08
N LEU A 396 -9.55 -19.63 21.75
CA LEU A 396 -10.76 -19.02 22.29
C LEU A 396 -10.54 -17.95 23.35
N ILE A 397 -9.39 -17.95 24.01
CA ILE A 397 -9.05 -17.01 25.09
C ILE A 397 -8.62 -15.66 24.50
N SER A 398 -7.97 -15.66 23.33
CA SER A 398 -7.50 -14.46 22.64
C SER A 398 -7.49 -14.77 21.13
N PRO A 399 -8.66 -14.68 20.47
CA PRO A 399 -8.77 -14.97 19.05
C PRO A 399 -8.09 -13.86 18.24
N ASP A 400 -7.38 -14.27 17.18
CA ASP A 400 -6.82 -13.36 16.19
C ASP A 400 -7.95 -12.90 15.24
N LEU A 401 -8.67 -11.86 15.66
CA LEU A 401 -9.82 -11.33 14.91
C LEU A 401 -9.40 -10.66 13.60
N ASP A 402 -8.15 -10.20 13.51
CA ASP A 402 -7.59 -9.65 12.28
C ASP A 402 -7.38 -10.76 11.25
N MET A 403 -6.87 -11.93 11.66
CA MET A 403 -6.84 -13.12 10.80
C MET A 403 -8.24 -13.47 10.27
N VAL A 404 -9.26 -13.47 11.15
CA VAL A 404 -10.65 -13.72 10.74
C VAL A 404 -11.12 -12.69 9.72
N ASN A 405 -10.89 -11.41 9.97
CA ASN A 405 -11.25 -10.34 9.05
C ASN A 405 -10.53 -10.47 7.70
N HIS A 406 -9.24 -10.80 7.69
CA HIS A 406 -8.45 -10.95 6.47
C HIS A 406 -8.85 -12.17 5.63
N MET A 407 -9.31 -13.25 6.26
CA MET A 407 -9.92 -14.36 5.53
C MET A 407 -11.25 -13.94 4.87
N ILE A 408 -12.14 -13.31 5.63
CA ILE A 408 -13.50 -12.99 5.14
C ILE A 408 -13.48 -11.81 4.15
N SER A 409 -12.54 -10.90 4.27
CA SER A 409 -12.37 -9.77 3.34
C SER A 409 -11.58 -10.11 2.07
N GLY A 410 -11.10 -11.35 1.94
CA GLY A 410 -10.41 -11.84 0.74
C GLY A 410 -8.92 -11.50 0.67
N VAL A 411 -8.30 -11.01 1.75
CA VAL A 411 -6.85 -10.78 1.84
C VAL A 411 -6.07 -12.09 1.90
N LEU A 412 -6.68 -13.15 2.46
CA LEU A 412 -6.08 -14.48 2.61
C LEU A 412 -6.86 -15.55 1.80
N PRO A 413 -6.86 -15.48 0.46
CA PRO A 413 -7.67 -16.37 -0.38
C PRO A 413 -7.21 -17.84 -0.37
N SER A 414 -5.96 -18.12 -0.04
CA SER A 414 -5.35 -19.46 0.01
C SER A 414 -5.48 -20.13 1.39
N ALA A 415 -6.06 -19.42 2.36
CA ALA A 415 -6.26 -19.92 3.71
C ALA A 415 -7.27 -21.06 3.75
N LYS A 416 -6.90 -22.16 4.42
CA LYS A 416 -7.82 -23.22 4.83
C LYS A 416 -8.06 -23.11 6.34
N ALA A 417 -9.31 -23.01 6.74
CA ALA A 417 -9.74 -22.92 8.14
C ALA A 417 -11.07 -23.67 8.35
N ASP A 418 -11.35 -24.05 9.59
CA ASP A 418 -12.67 -24.58 9.96
C ASP A 418 -13.70 -23.43 9.90
N ARG A 419 -14.60 -23.50 8.92
CA ARG A 419 -15.64 -22.50 8.68
C ARG A 419 -16.54 -22.33 9.91
N ALA A 420 -16.90 -23.41 10.59
CA ALA A 420 -17.75 -23.35 11.76
C ALA A 420 -17.07 -22.59 12.90
N GLU A 421 -15.75 -22.77 13.04
CA GLU A 421 -14.96 -22.03 14.03
C GLU A 421 -14.88 -20.53 13.68
N VAL A 422 -14.60 -20.19 12.42
CA VAL A 422 -14.56 -18.80 11.94
C VAL A 422 -15.89 -18.11 12.21
N TRP A 423 -17.01 -18.75 11.88
CA TRP A 423 -18.34 -18.19 12.12
C TRP A 423 -18.65 -18.00 13.60
N ARG A 424 -18.28 -18.99 14.42
CA ARG A 424 -18.43 -18.91 15.87
C ARG A 424 -17.65 -17.73 16.46
N LEU A 425 -16.49 -17.39 15.90
CA LEU A 425 -15.71 -16.22 16.31
C LEU A 425 -16.37 -14.91 15.88
N VAL A 426 -16.91 -14.83 14.66
CA VAL A 426 -17.69 -13.66 14.22
C VAL A 426 -18.84 -13.40 15.18
N LEU A 427 -19.69 -14.41 15.43
CA LEU A 427 -20.85 -14.30 16.31
C LEU A 427 -20.49 -14.02 17.78
N GLY A 428 -19.36 -14.55 18.24
CA GLY A 428 -18.87 -14.34 19.60
C GLY A 428 -18.29 -12.94 19.86
N ASN A 429 -17.97 -12.19 18.80
CA ASN A 429 -17.20 -10.94 18.90
C ASN A 429 -17.87 -9.76 18.18
N LEU A 430 -19.19 -9.67 18.18
CA LEU A 430 -19.96 -8.57 17.55
C LEU A 430 -19.71 -7.16 18.14
N GLN A 431 -18.91 -7.07 19.20
CA GLN A 431 -18.40 -5.80 19.74
C GLN A 431 -17.23 -5.25 18.92
N HIS A 432 -16.54 -6.11 18.17
CA HIS A 432 -15.48 -5.73 17.23
C HIS A 432 -16.09 -5.21 15.94
N SER A 433 -15.65 -4.05 15.46
CA SER A 433 -16.24 -3.36 14.30
C SER A 433 -16.24 -4.23 13.04
N ASP A 434 -15.13 -4.88 12.72
CA ASP A 434 -15.04 -5.73 11.53
C ASP A 434 -15.95 -6.96 11.61
N MET A 435 -16.00 -7.64 12.77
CA MET A 435 -16.87 -8.81 12.95
C MET A 435 -18.34 -8.41 12.88
N ARG A 436 -18.66 -7.22 13.39
CA ARG A 436 -20.00 -6.66 13.25
C ARG A 436 -20.35 -6.40 11.80
N VAL A 437 -19.46 -5.79 11.01
CA VAL A 437 -19.71 -5.57 9.57
C VAL A 437 -20.01 -6.88 8.87
N VAL A 438 -19.23 -7.94 9.14
CA VAL A 438 -19.50 -9.28 8.60
C VAL A 438 -20.91 -9.79 8.97
N ALA A 439 -21.31 -9.64 10.23
CA ALA A 439 -22.64 -10.05 10.69
C ALA A 439 -23.78 -9.21 10.09
N GLU A 440 -23.59 -7.89 9.91
CA GLU A 440 -24.56 -7.02 9.23
C GLU A 440 -24.68 -7.41 7.75
N CYS A 441 -23.56 -7.70 7.07
CA CYS A 441 -23.57 -8.23 5.71
C CYS A 441 -24.32 -9.55 5.61
N TYR A 442 -24.14 -10.45 6.58
CA TYR A 442 -24.96 -11.66 6.68
C TYR A 442 -26.44 -11.31 6.83
N ASN A 443 -26.80 -10.38 7.72
CA ASN A 443 -28.19 -9.97 7.92
C ASN A 443 -28.83 -9.39 6.66
N HIS A 444 -28.06 -8.69 5.83
CA HIS A 444 -28.54 -8.23 4.52
C HIS A 444 -28.92 -9.41 3.61
N ILE A 445 -28.04 -10.42 3.52
CA ILE A 445 -28.31 -11.63 2.73
C ILE A 445 -29.50 -12.40 3.35
N ALA A 446 -29.46 -12.67 4.66
CA ALA A 446 -30.50 -13.42 5.37
C ALA A 446 -31.89 -12.79 5.19
N LYS A 447 -31.99 -11.46 5.25
CA LYS A 447 -33.25 -10.74 4.99
C LYS A 447 -33.79 -11.00 3.59
N LEU A 448 -32.93 -10.99 2.57
CA LEU A 448 -33.32 -11.29 1.18
C LEU A 448 -33.83 -12.72 1.02
N LEU A 449 -33.26 -13.66 1.78
CA LEU A 449 -33.59 -15.07 1.74
C LEU A 449 -34.73 -15.47 2.70
N GLY A 450 -35.23 -14.54 3.52
CA GLY A 450 -36.23 -14.86 4.55
C GLY A 450 -35.69 -15.76 5.66
N LEU A 451 -34.39 -15.71 5.92
CA LEU A 451 -33.72 -16.45 6.99
C LEU A 451 -33.72 -15.69 8.31
N GLU A 452 -33.38 -16.40 9.39
CA GLU A 452 -33.23 -15.80 10.72
C GLU A 452 -32.08 -14.77 10.74
N LEU A 453 -32.37 -13.60 11.29
CA LEU A 453 -31.41 -12.51 11.44
C LEU A 453 -30.59 -12.70 12.72
N ILE A 454 -29.28 -12.46 12.63
CA ILE A 454 -28.41 -12.36 13.78
C ILE A 454 -28.81 -11.12 14.58
N LYS A 455 -28.97 -11.30 15.89
CA LYS A 455 -29.18 -10.19 16.82
C LYS A 455 -27.86 -9.43 17.03
N ILE A 456 -27.77 -8.24 16.45
CA ILE A 456 -26.60 -7.37 16.59
C ILE A 456 -26.84 -6.37 17.74
N PRO A 457 -25.87 -6.17 18.67
CA PRO A 457 -26.01 -5.21 19.75
C PRO A 457 -26.26 -3.78 19.23
N ASN A 458 -27.28 -3.11 19.77
CA ASN A 458 -27.58 -1.71 19.42
C ASN A 458 -26.51 -0.74 19.95
N GLY A 459 -26.23 0.34 19.21
CA GLY A 459 -25.55 1.53 19.74
C GLY A 459 -24.03 1.63 19.55
N LEU A 460 -23.40 0.84 18.68
CA LEU A 460 -21.93 0.79 18.56
C LEU A 460 -21.42 1.02 17.12
N GLY A 461 -21.13 2.26 16.73
CA GLY A 461 -20.49 2.53 15.43
C GLY A 461 -21.40 2.43 14.19
N GLU A 462 -20.80 2.61 13.02
CA GLU A 462 -21.49 2.68 11.72
C GLU A 462 -21.99 1.30 11.24
N LEU A 463 -23.18 1.29 10.63
CA LEU A 463 -23.77 0.08 10.03
C LEU A 463 -23.02 -0.31 8.76
N ALA A 464 -22.98 -1.61 8.45
CA ALA A 464 -22.44 -2.05 7.17
C ALA A 464 -23.25 -1.43 6.03
N VAL A 465 -22.54 -0.88 5.04
CA VAL A 465 -23.22 -0.32 3.87
C VAL A 465 -23.44 -1.39 2.80
N LYS A 466 -24.58 -1.32 2.14
CA LYS A 466 -24.96 -2.20 1.03
C LYS A 466 -24.34 -1.72 -0.28
N ASP A 467 -23.01 -1.73 -0.37
CA ASP A 467 -22.29 -1.38 -1.60
C ASP A 467 -20.97 -2.15 -1.77
N ARG A 468 -20.15 -1.70 -2.72
CA ARG A 468 -18.90 -2.35 -3.15
C ARG A 468 -17.83 -2.39 -2.06
N ARG A 469 -17.96 -1.61 -0.99
CA ARG A 469 -17.04 -1.70 0.17
C ARG A 469 -17.01 -3.09 0.78
N ASN A 470 -18.14 -3.80 0.75
CA ASN A 470 -18.32 -5.08 1.42
C ASN A 470 -18.50 -6.26 0.43
N GLU A 471 -18.20 -6.06 -0.85
CA GLU A 471 -18.39 -7.07 -1.91
C GLU A 471 -17.71 -8.42 -1.60
N GLU A 472 -16.45 -8.41 -1.17
CA GLU A 472 -15.72 -9.63 -0.85
C GLU A 472 -16.29 -10.34 0.38
N ILE A 473 -16.77 -9.58 1.36
CA ILE A 473 -17.46 -10.16 2.53
C ILE A 473 -18.72 -10.88 2.07
N TYR A 474 -19.55 -10.25 1.22
CA TYR A 474 -20.75 -10.90 0.68
C TYR A 474 -20.40 -12.18 -0.11
N LYS A 475 -19.40 -12.12 -0.99
CA LYS A 475 -18.93 -13.30 -1.76
C LYS A 475 -18.49 -14.43 -0.84
N ASN A 476 -17.64 -14.14 0.14
CA ASN A 476 -17.12 -15.17 1.03
C ASN A 476 -18.20 -15.75 1.95
N LEU A 477 -19.17 -14.95 2.41
CA LEU A 477 -20.32 -15.46 3.18
C LEU A 477 -21.13 -16.51 2.40
N LEU A 478 -21.28 -16.30 1.08
CA LEU A 478 -21.98 -17.22 0.18
C LEU A 478 -21.13 -18.45 -0.15
N ASP A 479 -19.87 -18.23 -0.54
CA ASP A 479 -18.93 -19.29 -0.95
C ASP A 479 -18.58 -20.25 0.18
N TRP A 480 -18.58 -19.74 1.41
CA TRP A 480 -18.32 -20.55 2.60
C TRP A 480 -19.57 -21.28 3.07
N HIS A 481 -20.71 -21.10 2.41
CA HIS A 481 -22.01 -21.65 2.79
C HIS A 481 -22.40 -21.29 4.22
N PHE A 482 -22.05 -20.08 4.67
CA PHE A 482 -22.64 -19.55 5.90
C PHE A 482 -24.12 -19.22 5.73
N VAL A 483 -24.55 -19.13 4.48
CA VAL A 483 -25.92 -18.99 4.03
C VAL A 483 -26.24 -20.19 3.14
N ASP A 484 -27.34 -20.90 3.41
CA ASP A 484 -27.74 -22.08 2.65
C ASP A 484 -27.98 -21.75 1.15
N PHE A 485 -27.64 -22.71 0.29
CA PHE A 485 -27.44 -22.59 -1.16
C PHE A 485 -28.59 -21.90 -1.91
N ILE A 486 -28.26 -20.92 -2.76
CA ILE A 486 -29.20 -20.16 -3.60
C ILE A 486 -29.40 -20.91 -4.93
N ASP A 487 -30.12 -22.02 -4.90
CA ASP A 487 -30.78 -22.53 -6.09
C ASP A 487 -32.22 -22.01 -6.11
N GLY A 488 -32.45 -20.85 -6.77
CA GLY A 488 -33.82 -20.45 -7.13
C GLY A 488 -34.20 -18.96 -7.06
N LEU A 489 -33.32 -18.03 -6.69
CA LEU A 489 -33.65 -16.59 -6.63
C LEU A 489 -33.32 -15.85 -7.93
N TYR A 490 -33.98 -16.26 -9.02
CA TYR A 490 -33.99 -15.53 -10.29
C TYR A 490 -35.38 -14.96 -10.60
N SER A 491 -36.05 -14.22 -9.70
CA SER A 491 -37.29 -13.50 -10.10
C SER A 491 -37.92 -12.54 -9.08
N LYS A 492 -37.17 -11.67 -8.37
CA LYS A 492 -37.83 -10.52 -7.72
C LYS A 492 -37.07 -9.23 -8.00
N GLU A 493 -37.63 -8.42 -8.90
CA GLU A 493 -37.31 -7.01 -9.01
C GLU A 493 -37.73 -6.34 -7.70
N SER A 494 -36.77 -5.70 -7.03
CA SER A 494 -37.02 -4.83 -5.88
C SER A 494 -37.13 -3.39 -6.37
N GLU A 495 -38.10 -2.64 -5.86
CA GLU A 495 -38.35 -1.23 -6.19
C GLU A 495 -37.46 -0.25 -5.37
N ASP A 496 -36.58 -0.77 -4.51
CA ASP A 496 -35.69 0.03 -3.65
C ASP A 496 -34.23 -0.03 -4.16
N GLU A 497 -33.58 1.12 -4.38
CA GLU A 497 -32.25 1.21 -5.02
C GLU A 497 -31.18 0.37 -4.29
N GLY A 498 -31.25 0.28 -2.96
CA GLY A 498 -30.33 -0.53 -2.16
C GLY A 498 -30.55 -2.04 -2.26
N ASP A 499 -31.76 -2.48 -2.60
CA ASP A 499 -32.10 -3.90 -2.81
C ASP A 499 -31.92 -4.31 -4.29
N MET A 500 -31.98 -3.35 -5.23
CA MET A 500 -31.50 -3.54 -6.60
C MET A 500 -30.00 -3.85 -6.63
N TYR A 501 -29.17 -3.10 -5.88
CA TYR A 501 -27.73 -3.39 -5.80
C TYR A 501 -27.45 -4.77 -5.19
N LEU A 502 -28.15 -5.20 -4.15
CA LEU A 502 -27.95 -6.56 -3.62
C LEU A 502 -28.45 -7.64 -4.59
N SER A 503 -29.48 -7.35 -5.38
CA SER A 503 -29.96 -8.24 -6.46
C SER A 503 -29.01 -8.26 -7.65
N GLU A 504 -28.30 -7.15 -7.89
CA GLU A 504 -27.27 -6.99 -8.92
C GLU A 504 -25.94 -7.61 -8.49
N LEU A 505 -25.54 -7.44 -7.22
CA LEU A 505 -24.41 -8.11 -6.59
C LEU A 505 -24.66 -9.61 -6.49
N ALA A 506 -25.88 -10.01 -6.11
CA ALA A 506 -26.35 -11.39 -6.26
C ALA A 506 -26.21 -11.82 -7.73
N ARG A 507 -26.76 -11.08 -8.71
CA ARG A 507 -26.60 -11.42 -10.13
C ARG A 507 -25.12 -11.53 -10.56
N MET A 508 -24.24 -10.62 -10.16
CA MET A 508 -22.82 -10.62 -10.51
C MET A 508 -22.11 -11.83 -9.88
N VAL A 509 -22.36 -12.09 -8.59
CA VAL A 509 -21.80 -13.24 -7.86
C VAL A 509 -22.37 -14.58 -8.35
N PHE A 510 -23.63 -14.63 -8.80
CA PHE A 510 -24.33 -15.87 -9.20
C PHE A 510 -24.31 -16.15 -10.72
N VAL A 511 -24.15 -15.16 -11.61
CA VAL A 511 -24.12 -15.37 -13.08
C VAL A 511 -22.74 -15.85 -13.57
N GLU A 512 -21.64 -15.44 -12.94
CA GLU A 512 -20.30 -15.91 -13.34
C GLU A 512 -19.97 -17.34 -12.89
N LYS A 513 -20.56 -17.83 -11.78
CA LYS A 513 -20.42 -19.24 -11.35
C LYS A 513 -21.30 -20.22 -12.14
N ALA A 514 -22.45 -19.79 -12.66
CA ALA A 514 -23.28 -20.62 -13.53
C ALA A 514 -22.63 -20.86 -14.91
N SER A 515 -21.80 -19.93 -15.36
CA SER A 515 -21.14 -19.99 -16.67
C SER A 515 -19.89 -20.89 -16.68
N SER A 516 -19.34 -21.24 -15.52
CA SER A 516 -18.17 -22.11 -15.37
C SER A 516 -18.51 -23.58 -15.09
N ASN A 517 -19.79 -23.92 -14.88
CA ASN A 517 -20.28 -25.29 -14.74
C ASN A 517 -21.08 -25.81 -15.95
N LEU A 518 -21.08 -25.07 -17.07
CA LEU A 518 -21.67 -25.50 -18.34
C LEU A 518 -20.59 -26.00 -19.32
N HIS A 519 -19.77 -26.96 -18.88
CA HIS A 519 -19.09 -27.90 -19.75
C HIS A 519 -18.99 -29.27 -19.06
N ILE A 520 -20.07 -30.04 -19.18
CA ILE A 520 -20.04 -31.49 -19.40
C ILE A 520 -20.78 -31.75 -20.70
#